data_AF-A0AAJ4XRQ9-F1
#
_entry.id   AF-A0AAJ4XRQ9-F1
#
_cell.length_a   1.000
_cell.length_b   1.000
_cell.length_c   1.000
_cell.angle_alpha   90.00
_cell.angle_beta   90.00
_cell.angle_gamma   90.00
#
_symmetry.space_group_name_H-M   'P 1'
#
loop_
_entity.id
_entity.type
_entity.pdbx_description
1 polymer ?
#
loop_
_entity_poly.entity_id
_entity_poly.type
_entity_poly.pdbx_seq_one_letter_code
_entity_poly.pdbx_strand_id
1 'polypeptide(L)'
;MLNSPSPTSFDHRVSAQELKHLSDILENSHFATHNGQVSHLIVLALRVIFCVFSNNKMTDDQEQISLVHQLILKKTTNKLSKCKISFDARLKKVVRLDKVLLLNGDGLKIKFRKGQEFLFENVIKRDEVFNCILALAPQKWH
;
A
#
# COMPACT_ATOMS: atom_id res chain seq x y z
N MET A 1 33.99 -16.74 -25.19
CA MET A 1 32.52 -16.59 -25.05
C MET A 1 32.26 -15.86 -23.74
N LEU A 2 31.59 -14.70 -23.82
CA LEU A 2 31.42 -13.73 -22.73
C LEU A 2 30.29 -14.19 -21.79
N ASN A 3 30.64 -14.57 -20.56
CA ASN A 3 29.69 -14.69 -19.45
C ASN A 3 29.84 -13.46 -18.54
N SER A 4 29.10 -12.41 -18.85
CA SER A 4 28.89 -11.27 -17.96
C SER A 4 27.43 -11.22 -17.53
N PRO A 5 27.06 -11.72 -16.32
CA PRO A 5 25.75 -11.41 -15.77
C PRO A 5 25.72 -9.91 -15.43
N SER A 6 24.86 -9.16 -16.12
CA SER A 6 24.64 -7.74 -15.83
C SER A 6 24.14 -7.54 -14.39
N PRO A 7 24.49 -6.43 -13.72
CA PRO A 7 24.21 -6.23 -12.31
C PRO A 7 22.70 -6.10 -12.09
N THR A 8 22.10 -7.10 -11.45
CA THR A 8 20.74 -7.01 -10.96
C THR A 8 20.76 -6.09 -9.74
N SER A 9 20.47 -4.81 -9.94
CA SER A 9 20.19 -3.90 -8.83
C SER A 9 18.83 -4.24 -8.24
N PHE A 10 18.80 -5.26 -7.39
CA PHE A 10 17.65 -5.65 -6.58
C PHE A 10 17.73 -4.91 -5.23
N ASP A 11 16.72 -4.09 -4.92
CA ASP A 11 16.62 -3.41 -3.63
C ASP A 11 16.29 -4.43 -2.54
N HIS A 12 17.28 -4.71 -1.69
CA HIS A 12 17.29 -5.68 -0.59
C HIS A 12 16.25 -5.39 0.52
N ARG A 13 15.42 -4.37 0.35
CA ARG A 13 14.42 -3.98 1.35
C ARG A 13 13.13 -4.77 1.25
N VAL A 14 12.85 -5.55 0.22
CA VAL A 14 11.67 -6.45 0.19
C VAL A 14 12.14 -7.88 0.36
N SER A 15 11.99 -8.41 1.58
CA SER A 15 12.24 -9.82 1.84
C SER A 15 11.20 -10.64 1.09
N ALA A 16 11.64 -11.49 0.16
CA ALA A 16 10.78 -12.43 -0.59
C ALA A 16 9.96 -13.36 0.34
N GLN A 17 10.30 -13.45 1.62
CA GLN A 17 9.55 -14.21 2.63
C GLN A 17 8.25 -13.53 3.09
N GLU A 18 8.10 -12.21 2.95
CA GLU A 18 6.85 -11.50 3.28
C GLU A 18 5.79 -11.61 2.16
N LEU A 19 6.18 -12.07 0.97
CA LEU A 19 5.30 -12.26 -0.20
C LEU A 19 4.91 -13.74 -0.40
N LYS A 20 4.78 -14.53 0.68
CA LYS A 20 4.58 -15.98 0.57
C LYS A 20 3.23 -16.36 -0.08
N HIS A 21 2.20 -15.52 0.03
CA HIS A 21 0.95 -15.73 -0.67
C HIS A 21 0.48 -14.43 -1.35
N LEU A 22 0.40 -14.47 -2.67
CA LEU A 22 -0.14 -13.37 -3.48
C LEU A 22 -1.59 -13.05 -3.10
N SER A 23 -2.33 -14.02 -2.56
CA SER A 23 -3.67 -13.82 -1.98
C SER A 23 -3.65 -12.80 -0.84
N ASP A 24 -2.68 -12.86 0.07
CA ASP A 24 -2.63 -11.97 1.25
C ASP A 24 -2.49 -10.50 0.82
N ILE A 25 -1.78 -10.25 -0.28
CA ILE A 25 -1.61 -8.92 -0.86
C ILE A 25 -2.94 -8.43 -1.45
N LEU A 26 -3.64 -9.30 -2.16
CA LEU A 26 -4.90 -8.95 -2.83
C LEU A 26 -6.03 -8.73 -1.83
N GLU A 27 -6.11 -9.56 -0.79
CA GLU A 27 -7.14 -9.51 0.25
C GLU A 27 -6.94 -8.32 1.19
N ASN A 28 -5.70 -7.91 1.45
CA ASN A 28 -5.37 -6.76 2.29
C ASN A 28 -4.99 -5.51 1.49
N SER A 29 -5.44 -5.43 0.23
CA SER A 29 -5.28 -4.23 -0.61
C SER A 29 -6.55 -3.39 -0.55
N HIS A 30 -6.42 -2.17 -0.07
CA HIS A 30 -7.53 -1.24 0.11
C HIS A 30 -7.28 0.04 -0.67
N PHE A 31 -8.33 0.59 -1.27
CA PHE A 31 -8.23 1.89 -1.91
C PHE A 31 -8.03 2.99 -0.87
N ALA A 32 -7.11 3.90 -1.15
CA ALA A 32 -6.85 5.09 -0.37
C ALA A 32 -6.21 6.18 -1.24
N THR A 33 -6.30 7.40 -0.75
CA THR A 33 -5.63 8.57 -1.33
C THR A 33 -4.48 8.99 -0.43
N HIS A 34 -3.31 9.26 -1.01
CA HIS A 34 -2.18 9.82 -0.26
C HIS A 34 -1.49 10.90 -1.11
N ASN A 35 -1.32 12.10 -0.55
CA ASN A 35 -0.75 13.26 -1.25
C ASN A 35 -1.41 13.53 -2.62
N GLY A 36 -2.74 13.46 -2.67
CA GLY A 36 -3.53 13.65 -3.90
C GLY A 36 -3.45 12.49 -4.91
N GLN A 37 -2.78 11.38 -4.58
CA GLN A 37 -2.68 10.20 -5.44
C GLN A 37 -3.63 9.11 -4.95
N VAL A 38 -4.56 8.68 -5.82
CA VAL A 38 -5.54 7.61 -5.53
C VAL A 38 -4.96 6.27 -5.94
N SER A 39 -4.83 5.35 -4.98
CA SER A 39 -4.30 4.02 -5.26
C SER A 39 -4.52 3.04 -4.11
N HIS A 40 -3.64 2.05 -3.96
CA HIS A 40 -3.80 0.93 -3.04
C HIS A 40 -2.87 1.03 -1.84
N LEU A 41 -3.48 1.03 -0.66
CA LEU A 41 -2.90 0.80 0.65
C LEU A 41 -2.94 -0.71 0.94
N ILE A 42 -1.78 -1.32 1.05
CA ILE A 42 -1.60 -2.75 1.26
C ILE A 42 -1.06 -2.97 2.66
N VAL A 43 -1.78 -3.76 3.46
CA VAL A 43 -1.35 -4.16 4.80
C VAL A 43 -0.79 -5.59 4.73
N LEU A 44 0.48 -5.75 5.09
CA LEU A 44 1.16 -7.04 5.16
C LEU A 44 1.52 -7.34 6.61
N ALA A 45 1.87 -8.60 6.89
CA ALA A 45 2.17 -9.09 8.24
C ALA A 45 3.14 -8.20 9.05
N LEU A 46 4.12 -7.57 8.39
CA LEU A 46 5.14 -6.73 9.04
C LEU A 46 5.20 -5.30 8.49
N ARG A 47 4.39 -4.95 7.50
CA ARG A 47 4.51 -3.69 6.75
C ARG A 47 3.19 -3.11 6.31
N VAL A 48 3.20 -1.82 6.08
CA VAL A 48 2.15 -1.11 5.36
C VAL A 48 2.81 -0.44 4.17
N ILE A 49 2.22 -0.66 2.99
CA ILE A 49 2.76 -0.21 1.71
C ILE A 49 1.68 0.60 1.00
N PHE A 50 2.03 1.73 0.42
CA PHE A 50 1.17 2.43 -0.53
C PHE A 50 1.83 2.42 -1.89
N CYS A 51 1.15 1.85 -2.87
CA CYS A 51 1.64 1.75 -4.23
C CYS A 51 0.75 2.56 -5.16
N VAL A 52 1.33 3.29 -6.11
CA VAL A 52 0.66 4.19 -7.05
C VAL A 52 0.86 3.68 -8.46
N PHE A 53 -0.23 3.56 -9.21
CA PHE A 53 -0.19 3.12 -10.60
C PHE A 53 -0.30 4.33 -11.53
N SER A 54 0.59 4.38 -12.51
CA SER A 54 0.78 5.55 -13.41
C SER A 54 -0.45 5.95 -14.24
N ASN A 55 -1.49 5.11 -14.29
CA ASN A 55 -2.72 5.35 -15.05
C ASN A 55 -3.90 5.82 -14.20
N ASN A 56 -3.77 5.96 -12.87
CA ASN A 56 -4.85 6.46 -12.01
C ASN A 56 -4.92 7.99 -12.03
N LYS A 57 -5.03 8.60 -13.22
CA LYS A 57 -5.58 9.96 -13.29
C LYS A 57 -7.07 9.80 -13.03
N MET A 58 -7.59 10.46 -11.99
CA MET A 58 -9.02 10.59 -11.77
C MET A 58 -9.63 11.19 -13.03
N THR A 59 -10.18 10.33 -13.87
CA THR A 59 -11.32 10.68 -14.72
C THR A 59 -12.53 10.31 -13.88
N ASP A 60 -13.43 11.27 -13.68
CA ASP A 60 -14.55 11.28 -12.71
C ASP A 60 -15.45 10.04 -12.68
N ASP A 61 -15.32 9.12 -13.65
CA ASP A 61 -16.15 7.91 -13.80
C ASP A 61 -15.40 6.57 -13.64
N GLN A 62 -14.14 6.54 -13.20
CA GLN A 62 -13.48 5.25 -12.99
C GLN A 62 -13.88 4.61 -11.66
N GLU A 63 -14.81 3.66 -11.77
CA GLU A 63 -15.10 2.63 -10.77
C GLU A 63 -13.82 2.17 -10.08
N GLN A 64 -13.88 1.99 -8.76
CA GLN A 64 -12.76 1.53 -7.94
C GLN A 64 -12.19 0.20 -8.47
N ILE A 65 -11.15 0.27 -9.28
CA ILE A 65 -10.56 -0.90 -9.94
C ILE A 65 -9.75 -1.72 -8.92
N SER A 66 -10.30 -2.83 -8.42
CA SER A 66 -9.58 -3.80 -7.57
C SER A 66 -8.13 -4.01 -8.03
N LEU A 67 -7.19 -4.17 -7.09
CA LEU A 67 -5.77 -4.41 -7.37
C LEU A 67 -5.58 -5.58 -8.35
N VAL A 68 -6.43 -6.62 -8.25
CA VAL A 68 -6.46 -7.76 -9.18
C VAL A 68 -6.70 -7.29 -10.61
N HIS A 69 -7.73 -6.48 -10.83
CA HIS A 69 -8.07 -5.95 -12.14
C HIS A 69 -6.94 -5.06 -12.68
N GLN A 70 -6.31 -4.24 -11.84
CA GLN A 70 -5.16 -3.42 -12.27
C GLN A 70 -3.96 -4.27 -12.70
N LEU A 71 -3.69 -5.38 -12.00
CA LEU A 71 -2.62 -6.32 -12.35
C LEU A 71 -2.95 -7.12 -13.64
N ILE A 72 -4.20 -7.51 -13.83
CA ILE A 72 -4.66 -8.19 -15.06
C ILE A 72 -4.54 -7.25 -16.26
N LEU A 73 -5.03 -6.00 -16.12
CA LEU A 73 -4.92 -4.98 -17.17
C LEU A 73 -3.45 -4.71 -17.55
N LYS A 74 -2.54 -4.72 -16.58
CA LYS A 74 -1.08 -4.62 -16.85
C LYS A 74 -0.58 -5.80 -17.69
N LYS A 75 -1.02 -7.03 -17.38
CA LYS A 75 -0.60 -8.25 -18.09
C LYS A 75 -1.13 -8.28 -19.52
N THR A 76 -2.36 -7.82 -19.75
CA THR A 76 -3.02 -7.90 -21.07
C THR A 76 -2.67 -6.75 -22.00
N THR A 77 -2.48 -5.53 -21.50
CA THR A 77 -2.29 -4.36 -22.37
C THR A 77 -0.84 -4.06 -22.72
N ASN A 78 0.15 -4.72 -22.09
CA ASN A 78 1.61 -4.54 -22.26
C ASN A 78 2.12 -3.07 -22.22
N LYS A 79 1.23 -2.09 -21.99
CA LYS A 79 1.54 -0.73 -21.60
C LYS A 79 1.98 -0.81 -20.16
N LEU A 80 3.27 -0.58 -19.93
CA LEU A 80 3.86 -0.49 -18.59
C LEU A 80 3.13 0.59 -17.77
N SER A 81 2.05 0.23 -17.08
CA SER A 81 1.63 0.98 -15.90
C SER A 81 2.72 0.78 -14.87
N LYS A 82 3.63 1.76 -14.77
CA LYS A 82 4.69 1.73 -13.76
C LYS A 82 3.97 1.78 -12.41
N CYS A 83 4.15 0.72 -11.62
CA CYS A 83 3.77 0.69 -10.22
C CYS A 83 4.92 1.31 -9.45
N LYS A 84 4.64 2.38 -8.71
CA LYS A 84 5.62 3.05 -7.86
C LYS A 84 5.20 2.85 -6.41
N ILE A 85 6.10 2.33 -5.58
CA ILE A 85 5.89 2.33 -4.13
C ILE A 85 6.14 3.76 -3.65
N SER A 86 5.07 4.45 -3.25
CA SER A 86 5.14 5.81 -2.69
C SER A 86 5.32 5.80 -1.18
N PHE A 87 4.99 4.68 -0.53
CA PHE A 87 5.18 4.48 0.91
C PHE A 87 5.50 3.01 1.20
N ASP A 88 6.51 2.77 2.02
CA ASP A 88 6.81 1.46 2.61
C ASP A 88 7.30 1.70 4.04
N ALA A 89 6.52 1.24 5.02
CA ALA A 89 6.87 1.33 6.42
C ALA A 89 6.67 0.00 7.14
N ARG A 90 7.60 -0.30 8.04
CA ARG A 90 7.49 -1.46 8.94
C ARG A 90 6.50 -1.17 10.07
N LEU A 91 5.54 -2.06 10.29
CA LEU A 91 4.55 -1.99 11.38
C LEU A 91 5.21 -1.85 12.75
N LYS A 92 6.36 -2.50 12.96
CA LYS A 92 7.17 -2.35 14.19
C LYS A 92 7.61 -0.92 14.50
N LYS A 93 7.47 0.03 13.58
CA LYS A 93 7.80 1.45 13.78
C LYS A 93 6.57 2.31 14.05
N VAL A 94 5.36 1.81 13.82
CA VAL A 94 4.11 2.50 14.16
C VAL A 94 4.09 2.72 15.67
N VAL A 95 3.63 3.89 16.12
CA VAL A 95 3.49 4.25 17.54
C VAL A 95 2.11 4.82 17.85
N ARG A 96 1.36 5.24 16.83
CA ARG A 96 -0.03 5.69 16.96
C ARG A 96 -0.75 5.46 15.64
N LEU A 97 -2.01 5.09 15.72
CA LEU A 97 -2.92 4.91 14.59
C LEU A 97 -4.25 5.54 15.00
N ASP A 98 -4.71 6.51 14.22
CA ASP A 98 -5.96 7.22 14.49
C ASP A 98 -6.89 7.06 13.29
N LYS A 99 -8.18 6.81 13.57
CA LYS A 99 -9.24 7.01 12.58
C LYS A 99 -9.52 8.51 12.50
N VAL A 100 -9.58 9.04 11.28
CA VAL A 100 -9.82 10.46 11.02
C VAL A 100 -11.12 10.58 10.23
N LEU A 101 -11.97 11.53 10.62
CA LEU A 101 -13.14 11.93 9.83
C LEU A 101 -12.72 13.15 9.00
N LEU A 102 -12.88 13.06 7.68
CA LEU A 102 -12.59 14.14 6.75
C LEU A 102 -13.90 14.61 6.10
N LEU A 103 -13.93 15.84 5.59
CA LEU A 103 -15.12 16.41 4.95
C LEU A 103 -15.66 15.56 3.79
N ASN A 104 -14.78 14.85 3.09
CA ASN A 104 -15.11 14.07 1.89
C ASN A 104 -14.91 12.56 2.06
N GLY A 105 -14.77 12.07 3.30
CA GLY A 105 -14.66 10.63 3.54
C GLY A 105 -13.94 10.23 4.82
N ASP A 106 -13.65 8.94 4.91
CA ASP A 106 -12.95 8.34 6.04
C ASP A 106 -11.44 8.31 5.81
N GLY A 107 -10.67 8.74 6.82
CA GLY A 107 -9.20 8.78 6.78
C GLY A 107 -8.55 7.90 7.84
N LEU A 108 -7.30 7.54 7.59
CA LEU A 108 -6.45 6.79 8.50
C LEU A 108 -5.11 7.52 8.66
N LYS A 109 -4.77 7.89 9.89
CA LYS A 109 -3.51 8.56 10.21
C LYS A 109 -2.58 7.60 10.94
N ILE A 110 -1.36 7.44 10.43
CA ILE A 110 -0.34 6.56 11.01
C ILE A 110 0.86 7.39 11.45
N LYS A 111 1.22 7.29 12.74
CA LYS A 111 2.42 7.92 13.30
C LYS A 111 3.50 6.89 13.57
N PHE A 112 4.74 7.25 13.28
CA PHE A 112 5.92 6.41 13.46
C PHE A 112 6.86 6.95 14.55
N ARG A 113 7.72 6.08 15.10
CA ARG A 113 8.65 6.37 16.23
C ARG A 113 9.55 7.61 16.04
N LYS A 114 9.75 8.08 14.81
CA LYS A 114 10.53 9.29 14.48
C LYS A 114 9.68 10.56 14.35
N GLY A 115 8.42 10.53 14.78
CA GLY A 115 7.48 11.65 14.65
C GLY A 115 6.90 11.81 13.24
N GLN A 116 7.30 10.97 12.28
CA GLN A 116 6.72 10.98 10.93
C GLN A 116 5.25 10.55 10.99
N GLU A 117 4.40 11.32 10.32
CA GLU A 117 2.96 11.10 10.25
C GLU A 117 2.54 11.00 8.79
N PHE A 118 1.71 10.01 8.48
CA PHE A 118 1.16 9.79 7.16
C PHE A 118 -0.36 9.74 7.27
N LEU A 119 -1.02 10.55 6.44
CA LEU A 119 -2.48 10.56 6.31
C LEU A 119 -2.85 9.84 5.01
N PHE A 120 -3.70 8.85 5.15
CA PHE A 120 -4.41 8.21 4.05
C PHE A 120 -5.86 8.70 4.11
N GLU A 121 -6.34 9.27 3.01
CA GLU A 121 -7.68 9.84 2.88
C GLU A 121 -8.55 8.86 2.07
N ASN A 122 -9.87 8.98 2.20
CA ASN A 122 -10.85 8.16 1.47
C ASN A 122 -10.52 6.66 1.50
N VAL A 123 -10.16 6.16 2.68
CA VAL A 123 -9.76 4.76 2.89
C VAL A 123 -10.99 3.87 2.84
N ILE A 124 -11.10 3.07 1.77
CA ILE A 124 -12.19 2.12 1.63
C ILE A 124 -12.04 1.02 2.68
N LYS A 125 -13.14 0.77 3.41
CA LYS A 125 -13.17 -0.14 4.56
C LYS A 125 -12.15 0.26 5.64
N ARG A 126 -12.01 1.56 5.92
CA ARG A 126 -11.08 2.12 6.94
C ARG A 126 -11.04 1.28 8.22
N ASP A 127 -12.20 0.87 8.72
CA ASP A 127 -12.29 0.14 9.99
C ASP A 127 -11.69 -1.27 9.91
N GLU A 128 -11.85 -1.97 8.79
CA GLU A 128 -11.18 -3.25 8.54
C GLU A 128 -9.66 -3.05 8.49
N VAL A 129 -9.19 -2.04 7.77
CA VAL A 129 -7.76 -1.69 7.67
C VAL A 129 -7.17 -1.34 9.03
N PHE A 130 -7.88 -0.52 9.79
CA PHE A 130 -7.48 -0.11 11.13
C PHE A 130 -7.33 -1.33 12.05
N ASN A 131 -8.34 -2.20 12.09
CA ASN A 131 -8.31 -3.40 12.91
C ASN A 131 -7.21 -4.39 12.48
N CYS A 132 -6.98 -4.53 11.17
CA CYS A 132 -5.90 -5.36 10.64
C CYS A 132 -4.52 -4.85 11.10
N ILE A 133 -4.27 -3.54 10.99
CA ILE A 133 -3.02 -2.93 11.47
C ILE A 133 -2.86 -3.07 12.99
N LEU A 134 -3.95 -2.87 13.76
CA LEU A 134 -3.92 -3.07 15.22
C LEU A 134 -3.53 -4.51 15.58
N ALA A 135 -4.16 -5.49 14.94
CA ALA A 135 -3.94 -6.91 15.18
C ALA A 135 -2.52 -7.36 14.84
N LEU A 136 -1.90 -6.76 13.81
CA LEU A 136 -0.54 -7.05 13.37
C LEU A 136 0.55 -6.26 14.14
N ALA A 137 0.17 -5.24 14.91
CA ALA A 137 1.08 -4.45 15.74
C ALA A 137 0.71 -4.45 17.24
N PRO A 138 0.40 -5.60 17.87
CA PRO A 138 -0.29 -5.64 19.17
C PRO A 138 0.55 -5.10 20.33
N GLN A 139 1.88 -5.20 20.27
CA GLN A 139 2.79 -4.85 21.38
C GLN A 139 2.95 -3.35 21.66
N LYS A 140 2.08 -2.48 21.12
CA LYS A 140 2.29 -1.03 21.12
C LYS A 140 1.09 -0.17 21.51
N TRP A 141 -0.04 -0.78 21.80
CA TRP A 141 -1.30 -0.06 22.09
C TRP A 141 -1.58 0.10 23.59
N HIS A 142 -0.58 -0.17 24.44
CA HIS A 142 -0.64 0.08 25.88
C HIS A 142 -0.35 1.54 26.20
#